data_AF-A0A9W8K6I7-F1
#
_entry.id   AF-A0A9W8K6I7-F1
#
_cell.length_a   1.000
_cell.length_b   1.000
_cell.length_c   1.000
_cell.angle_alpha   90.00
_cell.angle_beta   90.00
_cell.angle_gamma   90.00
#
_symmetry.space_group_name_H-M   'P 1'
#
loop_
_entity.id
_entity.type
_entity.pdbx_description
1 polymer ?
#
loop_
_entity_poly.entity_id
_entity_poly.type
_entity_poly.pdbx_seq_one_letter_code
_entity_poly.pdbx_strand_id
1 'polypeptide(L)'
;MAAAASSANYPTYVAQERVLCFHGPLIYEAKVMKTKIFEDLHPITGASGPHYLVHYKGWKQTWDEWVPPSRLLKMTEQNLAMQKQLALTNAPASHTGGAASKAANKSTAGAKDSVSTRAGARKDGTRGTKRAREEDESSKKPEMKLNIPEILKVKLVDDWEAVTKNNQLLILPRSPNVAEVLQQFADHVRRTKPAHLKEPDHVIQTYVDGIQAYFDRALGSNLLYRFERVQYAGIRRQYWTGPKVIVGQEKEMSLIYGAEHLLRMLVSLPQMIASTSLDPDSINLIRDYSNELMAYMVEEKDRIFQVTYEDQPAQYQNVSRS
;
A
#
# COMPACT_ATOMS: atom_id res chain seq x y z
N MET A 1 -46.03 -2.87 0.58
CA MET A 1 -45.57 -4.21 0.96
C MET A 1 -44.19 -4.07 1.58
N ALA A 2 -43.94 -4.62 2.76
CA ALA A 2 -42.58 -4.69 3.31
C ALA A 2 -41.87 -5.93 2.72
N ALA A 3 -40.64 -5.78 2.26
CA ALA A 3 -39.86 -6.91 1.76
C ALA A 3 -39.38 -7.75 2.95
N ALA A 4 -39.73 -9.04 2.98
CA ALA A 4 -39.23 -9.96 4.00
C ALA A 4 -37.73 -10.18 3.79
N ALA A 5 -36.92 -9.88 4.80
CA ALA A 5 -35.49 -10.15 4.77
C ALA A 5 -35.26 -11.66 4.74
N SER A 6 -34.56 -12.15 3.72
CA SER A 6 -34.22 -13.57 3.59
C SER A 6 -33.27 -13.99 4.72
N SER A 7 -33.78 -14.78 5.67
CA SER A 7 -33.02 -15.31 6.79
C SER A 7 -32.11 -16.46 6.30
N ALA A 8 -31.00 -16.10 5.66
CA ALA A 8 -29.97 -17.04 5.24
C ALA A 8 -29.45 -17.84 6.46
N ASN A 9 -29.64 -19.15 6.44
CA ASN A 9 -29.33 -20.05 7.55
C ASN A 9 -27.83 -20.34 7.61
N TYR A 10 -27.05 -19.37 8.09
CA TYR A 10 -25.61 -19.50 8.25
C TYR A 10 -25.26 -20.46 9.41
N PRO A 11 -24.24 -21.33 9.24
CA PRO A 11 -23.79 -22.19 10.32
C PRO A 11 -23.24 -21.35 11.49
N THR A 12 -23.62 -21.72 12.72
CA THR A 12 -23.06 -21.10 13.93
C THR A 12 -21.69 -21.66 14.29
N TYR A 13 -20.85 -20.79 14.85
CA TYR A 13 -19.49 -21.10 15.32
C TYR A 13 -19.34 -20.85 16.82
N VAL A 14 -18.45 -21.60 17.47
CA VAL A 14 -18.15 -21.44 18.91
C VAL A 14 -16.79 -20.77 19.15
N ALA A 15 -16.60 -20.19 20.33
CA ALA A 15 -15.30 -19.66 20.72
C ALA A 15 -14.23 -20.78 20.73
N GLN A 16 -13.02 -20.43 20.32
CA GLN A 16 -11.87 -21.31 20.06
C GLN A 16 -12.01 -22.28 18.87
N GLU A 17 -13.12 -22.28 18.13
CA GLU A 17 -13.27 -23.07 16.89
C GLU A 17 -12.26 -22.63 15.81
N ARG A 18 -11.71 -23.58 15.05
CA ARG A 18 -10.83 -23.31 13.90
C ARG A 18 -11.68 -23.23 12.64
N VAL A 19 -11.56 -22.12 11.92
CA VAL A 19 -12.44 -21.75 10.80
C VAL A 19 -11.62 -21.29 9.61
N LEU A 20 -12.23 -21.35 8.43
CA LEU A 20 -11.73 -20.68 7.24
C LEU A 20 -12.46 -19.33 7.11
N CYS A 21 -11.73 -18.25 6.88
CA CYS A 21 -12.30 -16.91 6.82
C CYS A 21 -11.80 -16.15 5.59
N PHE A 22 -12.73 -15.50 4.88
CA PHE A 22 -12.40 -14.61 3.76
C PHE A 22 -11.76 -13.32 4.27
N HIS A 23 -10.65 -12.91 3.66
CA HIS A 23 -10.06 -11.58 3.81
C HIS A 23 -9.60 -11.12 2.42
N GLY A 24 -10.24 -10.08 1.88
CA GLY A 24 -10.15 -9.78 0.45
C GLY A 24 -10.69 -10.95 -0.42
N PRO A 25 -10.07 -11.24 -1.58
CA PRO A 25 -10.50 -12.33 -2.48
C PRO A 25 -10.03 -13.73 -2.04
N LEU A 26 -9.29 -13.85 -0.93
CA LEU A 26 -8.65 -15.09 -0.47
C LEU A 26 -9.24 -15.59 0.85
N ILE A 27 -9.11 -16.89 1.07
CA ILE A 27 -9.51 -17.59 2.29
C ILE A 27 -8.26 -17.89 3.13
N TYR A 28 -8.31 -17.57 4.41
CA TYR A 28 -7.22 -17.82 5.38
C TYR A 28 -7.69 -18.72 6.52
N GLU A 29 -6.76 -19.47 7.11
CA GLU A 29 -7.01 -20.27 8.31
C GLU A 29 -7.02 -19.36 9.54
N ALA A 30 -8.11 -19.38 10.31
CA ALA A 30 -8.35 -18.49 11.43
C ALA A 30 -8.92 -19.25 12.65
N LYS A 31 -8.99 -18.57 13.80
CA LYS A 31 -9.62 -19.05 15.03
C LYS A 31 -10.65 -18.06 15.52
N VAL A 32 -11.83 -18.52 15.88
CA VAL A 32 -12.85 -17.68 16.52
C VAL A 32 -12.41 -17.40 17.95
N MET A 33 -12.20 -16.14 18.30
CA MET A 33 -11.75 -15.71 19.63
C MET A 33 -12.91 -15.35 20.55
N LYS A 34 -13.91 -14.65 20.02
CA LYS A 34 -15.15 -14.25 20.73
C LYS A 34 -16.35 -14.33 19.79
N THR A 35 -17.53 -14.55 20.35
CA THR A 35 -18.82 -14.50 19.65
C THR A 35 -19.66 -13.38 20.28
N LYS A 36 -20.43 -12.64 19.48
CA LYS A 36 -21.38 -11.63 19.96
C LYS A 36 -22.50 -11.42 18.95
N ILE A 37 -23.74 -11.34 19.42
CA ILE A 37 -24.86 -10.85 18.60
C ILE A 37 -24.91 -9.32 18.76
N PHE A 38 -25.04 -8.61 17.64
CA PHE A 38 -25.31 -7.18 17.62
C PHE A 38 -26.76 -6.98 17.19
N GLU A 39 -27.54 -6.25 17.98
CA GLU A 39 -28.95 -5.94 17.67
C GLU A 39 -29.02 -4.81 16.64
N ASP A 40 -28.25 -3.76 16.85
CA ASP A 40 -27.97 -2.69 15.88
C ASP A 40 -26.98 -3.12 14.78
N LEU A 41 -26.86 -2.29 13.75
CA LEU A 41 -25.85 -2.45 12.69
C LEU A 41 -24.43 -2.24 13.25
N HIS A 42 -23.58 -3.26 13.13
CA HIS A 42 -22.20 -3.19 13.60
C HIS A 42 -21.37 -2.21 12.74
N PRO A 43 -20.65 -1.24 13.34
CA PRO A 43 -20.16 -0.03 12.66
C PRO A 43 -19.11 -0.26 11.56
N ILE A 44 -18.44 -1.42 11.54
CA ILE A 44 -17.41 -1.76 10.54
C ILE A 44 -17.99 -2.64 9.41
N THR A 45 -19.01 -3.44 9.69
CA THR A 45 -19.54 -4.47 8.77
C THR A 45 -20.89 -4.11 8.16
N GLY A 46 -21.58 -3.09 8.69
CA GLY A 46 -22.88 -2.62 8.17
C GLY A 46 -24.03 -3.61 8.37
N ALA A 47 -23.85 -4.64 9.20
CA ALA A 47 -24.81 -5.71 9.43
C ALA A 47 -25.14 -5.85 10.92
N SER A 48 -26.39 -6.17 11.25
CA SER A 48 -26.78 -6.69 12.56
C SER A 48 -26.72 -8.23 12.59
N GLY A 49 -26.97 -8.83 13.74
CA GLY A 49 -26.94 -10.28 13.95
C GLY A 49 -25.59 -10.82 14.49
N PRO A 50 -25.38 -12.15 14.44
CA PRO A 50 -24.22 -12.81 15.03
C PRO A 50 -22.92 -12.45 14.31
N HIS A 51 -21.96 -11.91 15.06
CA HIS A 51 -20.61 -11.60 14.62
C HIS A 51 -19.57 -12.37 15.43
N TYR A 52 -18.41 -12.57 14.81
CA TYR A 52 -17.32 -13.39 15.32
C TYR A 52 -16.01 -12.61 15.25
N LEU A 53 -15.33 -12.44 16.39
CA LEU A 53 -13.98 -11.90 16.42
C LEU A 53 -13.03 -13.01 15.99
N VAL A 54 -12.30 -12.83 14.88
CA VAL A 54 -11.37 -13.84 14.36
C VAL A 54 -9.91 -13.40 14.49
N HIS A 55 -9.06 -14.37 14.82
CA HIS A 55 -7.60 -14.23 14.79
C HIS A 55 -7.03 -15.08 13.64
N TYR A 56 -6.31 -14.47 12.70
CA TYR A 56 -5.72 -15.14 11.55
C TYR A 56 -4.40 -15.84 11.91
N LYS A 57 -4.21 -17.09 11.47
CA LYS A 57 -3.05 -17.90 11.82
C LYS A 57 -1.75 -17.28 11.28
N GLY A 58 -0.86 -16.91 12.20
CA GLY A 58 0.45 -16.31 11.89
C GLY A 58 0.41 -14.80 11.66
N TRP A 59 -0.73 -14.15 11.86
CA TRP A 59 -0.88 -12.69 11.76
C TRP A 59 -0.72 -12.06 13.16
N LYS A 60 -0.46 -10.75 13.22
CA LYS A 60 -0.41 -10.02 14.51
C LYS A 60 -1.83 -9.78 15.03
N GLN A 61 -2.02 -9.78 16.36
CA GLN A 61 -3.32 -9.50 17.01
C GLN A 61 -3.95 -8.15 16.64
N THR A 62 -3.17 -7.21 16.09
CA THR A 62 -3.65 -5.94 15.53
C THR A 62 -4.51 -6.10 14.27
N TRP A 63 -4.63 -7.32 13.73
CA TRP A 63 -5.47 -7.68 12.58
C TRP A 63 -6.70 -8.50 12.97
N ASP A 64 -6.98 -8.65 14.28
CA ASP A 64 -8.17 -9.36 14.75
C ASP A 64 -9.42 -8.52 14.49
N GLU A 65 -10.33 -9.02 13.64
CA GLU A 65 -11.52 -8.29 13.18
C GLU A 65 -12.84 -9.02 13.52
N TRP A 66 -13.91 -8.24 13.72
CA TRP A 66 -15.27 -8.75 13.89
C TRP A 66 -15.91 -8.98 12.51
N VAL A 67 -16.18 -10.23 12.16
CA VAL A 67 -16.76 -10.61 10.85
C VAL A 67 -18.18 -11.17 10.99
N PRO A 68 -19.07 -10.93 10.01
CA PRO A 68 -20.37 -11.58 9.93
C PRO A 68 -20.22 -13.06 9.51
N PRO A 69 -21.28 -13.90 9.63
CA PRO A 69 -21.18 -15.33 9.37
C PRO A 69 -20.88 -15.64 7.89
N SER A 70 -21.27 -14.74 6.98
CA SER A 70 -21.04 -14.83 5.54
C SER A 70 -19.57 -14.76 5.13
N ARG A 71 -18.66 -14.27 6.00
CA ARG A 71 -17.20 -14.32 5.78
C ARG A 71 -16.55 -15.57 6.38
N LEU A 72 -17.30 -16.48 6.98
CA LEU A 72 -16.80 -17.71 7.60
C LEU A 72 -17.24 -18.97 6.85
N LEU A 73 -16.38 -19.98 6.94
CA LEU A 73 -16.56 -21.33 6.41
C LEU A 73 -16.05 -22.34 7.45
N LYS A 74 -16.78 -23.45 7.65
CA LYS A 74 -16.29 -24.54 8.51
C LYS A 74 -15.15 -25.30 7.83
N MET A 75 -14.30 -25.94 8.63
CA MET A 75 -13.08 -26.62 8.21
C MET A 75 -13.35 -27.97 7.50
N THR A 76 -14.13 -27.95 6.43
CA THR A 76 -14.49 -29.11 5.60
C THR A 76 -13.55 -29.24 4.39
N GLU A 77 -13.37 -30.46 3.89
CA GLU A 77 -12.48 -30.72 2.74
C GLU A 77 -12.84 -29.89 1.50
N GLN A 78 -14.14 -29.71 1.23
CA GLN A 78 -14.64 -28.82 0.17
C GLN A 78 -14.18 -27.37 0.33
N ASN A 79 -14.18 -26.84 1.56
CA ASN A 79 -13.77 -25.46 1.82
C ASN A 79 -12.24 -25.30 1.79
N LEU A 80 -11.47 -26.34 2.17
CA LEU A 80 -10.02 -26.38 1.93
C LEU A 80 -9.68 -26.49 0.43
N ALA A 81 -10.49 -27.20 -0.36
CA ALA A 81 -10.35 -27.24 -1.81
C ALA A 81 -10.62 -25.86 -2.43
N MET A 82 -11.69 -25.18 -1.99
CA MET A 82 -11.99 -23.80 -2.39
C MET A 82 -10.86 -22.82 -2.04
N GLN A 83 -10.27 -22.93 -0.84
CA GLN A 83 -9.10 -22.14 -0.44
C GLN A 83 -7.92 -22.35 -1.39
N LYS A 84 -7.58 -23.61 -1.72
CA LYS A 84 -6.50 -23.95 -2.66
C LYS A 84 -6.79 -23.42 -4.07
N GLN A 85 -8.04 -23.56 -4.54
CA GLN A 85 -8.46 -23.09 -5.86
C GLN A 85 -8.35 -21.55 -5.96
N LEU A 86 -8.84 -20.81 -4.97
CA LEU A 86 -8.73 -19.34 -4.96
C LEU A 86 -7.27 -18.88 -4.87
N ALA A 87 -6.41 -19.58 -4.14
CA ALA A 87 -4.97 -19.30 -4.09
C ALA A 87 -4.27 -19.57 -5.45
N LEU A 88 -4.71 -20.58 -6.20
CA LEU A 88 -4.21 -20.89 -7.54
C LEU A 88 -4.72 -19.90 -8.60
N THR A 89 -6.01 -19.55 -8.58
CA THR A 89 -6.62 -18.62 -9.55
C THR A 89 -6.15 -17.18 -9.37
N ASN A 90 -5.81 -16.76 -8.14
CA ASN A 90 -5.24 -15.44 -7.86
C ASN A 90 -3.69 -15.44 -7.81
N ALA A 91 -3.03 -16.55 -8.17
CA ALA A 91 -1.60 -16.53 -8.41
C ALA A 91 -1.31 -15.84 -9.78
N PRO A 92 -0.23 -15.07 -9.92
CA PRO A 92 0.13 -14.47 -11.21
C PRO A 92 0.38 -15.56 -12.25
N ALA A 93 -0.26 -15.45 -13.41
CA ALA A 93 -0.32 -16.51 -14.40
C ALA A 93 1.02 -16.71 -15.13
N SER A 94 1.79 -17.71 -14.71
CA SER A 94 2.90 -18.26 -15.49
C SER A 94 2.36 -18.85 -16.80
N HIS A 95 2.72 -18.25 -17.94
CA HIS A 95 2.25 -18.67 -19.26
C HIS A 95 2.84 -20.03 -19.70
N THR A 96 2.11 -21.12 -19.46
CA THR A 96 2.37 -22.44 -20.08
C THR A 96 1.09 -23.06 -20.65
N GLY A 97 0.43 -22.34 -21.57
CA GLY A 97 -0.65 -22.89 -22.39
C GLY A 97 -0.10 -23.45 -23.71
N GLY A 98 -0.08 -24.78 -23.86
CA GLY A 98 0.56 -25.44 -25.01
C GLY A 98 0.17 -26.91 -25.16
N ALA A 99 -1.12 -27.19 -25.31
CA ALA A 99 -1.65 -28.55 -25.41
C ALA A 99 -1.89 -28.98 -26.87
N ALA A 100 -1.49 -30.22 -27.18
CA ALA A 100 -1.93 -31.06 -28.31
C ALA A 100 -1.94 -30.48 -29.75
N SER A 101 -1.10 -31.05 -30.63
CA SER A 101 -1.60 -32.05 -31.60
C SER A 101 -0.55 -32.52 -32.63
N LYS A 102 -0.38 -33.84 -32.73
CA LYS A 102 -0.38 -34.68 -33.96
C LYS A 102 0.46 -35.95 -33.77
N ALA A 103 -0.11 -37.08 -34.18
CA ALA A 103 0.59 -38.34 -34.36
C ALA A 103 0.50 -38.74 -35.84
N ALA A 104 1.60 -39.20 -36.44
CA ALA A 104 1.62 -40.09 -37.60
C ALA A 104 3.05 -40.54 -37.96
N ASN A 105 3.24 -41.85 -38.14
CA ASN A 105 4.35 -42.57 -38.80
C ASN A 105 5.81 -42.40 -38.26
N LYS A 106 6.70 -43.43 -38.17
CA LYS A 106 6.89 -44.74 -38.84
C LYS A 106 7.65 -44.66 -40.18
N SER A 107 8.60 -45.53 -40.53
CA SER A 107 9.21 -46.69 -39.81
C SER A 107 10.59 -46.34 -39.20
N THR A 108 11.74 -47.03 -39.25
CA THR A 108 12.26 -48.30 -39.86
C THR A 108 13.63 -48.59 -39.21
N ALA A 109 14.10 -49.81 -38.90
CA ALA A 109 13.50 -51.13 -38.67
C ALA A 109 14.54 -52.09 -38.04
N GLY A 110 14.09 -53.22 -37.47
CA GLY A 110 14.91 -54.42 -37.20
C GLY A 110 15.46 -54.57 -35.77
N ALA A 111 15.49 -55.76 -35.17
CA ALA A 111 14.82 -57.01 -35.51
C ALA A 111 14.50 -57.81 -34.21
N LYS A 112 13.56 -58.75 -34.28
CA LYS A 112 13.26 -59.66 -33.15
C LYS A 112 13.93 -61.02 -33.38
N ASP A 113 14.55 -61.56 -32.34
CA ASP A 113 14.26 -62.86 -31.71
C ASP A 113 15.33 -63.12 -30.61
N SER A 114 15.12 -63.92 -29.56
CA SER A 114 14.00 -64.84 -29.26
C SER A 114 13.51 -64.69 -27.78
N VAL A 115 12.85 -65.72 -27.23
CA VAL A 115 12.07 -65.69 -25.97
C VAL A 115 12.75 -66.47 -24.83
N SER A 116 12.35 -66.19 -23.58
CA SER A 116 12.69 -66.87 -22.30
C SER A 116 14.03 -66.43 -21.64
N THR A 117 14.15 -66.22 -20.32
CA THR A 117 13.17 -66.35 -19.21
C THR A 117 13.56 -65.50 -17.97
N ARG A 118 12.56 -65.13 -17.14
CA ARG A 118 12.61 -64.82 -15.67
C ARG A 118 13.55 -63.73 -15.07
N ALA A 119 12.91 -62.61 -14.72
CA ALA A 119 12.79 -62.02 -13.36
C ALA A 119 13.98 -61.30 -12.63
N GLY A 120 13.64 -60.21 -11.91
CA GLY A 120 14.49 -59.52 -10.92
C GLY A 120 15.26 -58.30 -11.46
N ALA A 121 14.80 -57.04 -11.51
CA ALA A 121 14.05 -56.15 -10.59
C ALA A 121 14.94 -55.17 -9.77
N ARG A 122 14.54 -53.88 -9.78
CA ARG A 122 14.98 -52.72 -8.95
C ARG A 122 16.14 -51.81 -9.43
N LYS A 123 15.72 -50.69 -10.04
CA LYS A 123 15.99 -49.26 -9.66
C LYS A 123 16.61 -49.05 -8.25
N ASP A 124 17.28 -47.94 -7.91
CA ASP A 124 17.47 -46.60 -8.52
C ASP A 124 18.73 -45.93 -7.91
N GLY A 125 19.23 -44.80 -8.45
CA GLY A 125 20.26 -44.01 -7.76
C GLY A 125 21.02 -42.95 -8.58
N THR A 126 20.52 -41.72 -8.59
CA THR A 126 21.23 -40.40 -8.66
C THR A 126 22.66 -40.33 -9.24
N ARG A 127 23.01 -39.32 -10.08
CA ARG A 127 23.03 -37.90 -9.66
C ARG A 127 23.23 -36.97 -10.87
N GLY A 128 22.33 -36.01 -11.08
CA GLY A 128 22.42 -35.04 -12.19
C GLY A 128 23.34 -33.85 -11.89
N THR A 129 24.07 -33.38 -12.90
CA THR A 129 25.01 -32.24 -12.81
C THR A 129 24.27 -30.90 -12.86
N LYS A 130 24.69 -29.92 -12.04
CA LYS A 130 24.18 -28.54 -12.11
C LYS A 130 24.39 -27.94 -13.51
N ARG A 131 23.33 -27.36 -14.07
CA ARG A 131 23.44 -26.16 -14.93
C ARG A 131 22.93 -24.97 -14.11
N ALA A 132 23.62 -23.83 -14.21
CA ALA A 132 23.11 -22.59 -13.63
C ALA A 132 21.89 -22.11 -14.43
N ARG A 133 20.93 -21.48 -13.75
CA ARG A 133 19.73 -20.91 -14.38
C ARG A 133 19.90 -19.40 -14.46
N GLU A 134 20.29 -18.90 -15.64
CA GLU A 134 20.34 -17.47 -15.94
C GLU A 134 18.94 -16.97 -16.35
N GLU A 135 17.99 -17.02 -15.41
CA GLU A 135 16.62 -16.49 -15.58
C GLU A 135 16.13 -15.88 -14.26
N ASP A 136 16.33 -14.56 -14.07
CA ASP A 136 15.29 -13.58 -13.65
C ASP A 136 15.83 -12.12 -13.60
N GLU A 137 16.58 -11.69 -14.62
CA GLU A 137 17.04 -10.28 -14.72
C GLU A 137 15.93 -9.31 -15.18
N SER A 138 14.91 -9.81 -15.88
CA SER A 138 13.84 -8.98 -16.47
C SER A 138 12.81 -8.44 -15.46
N SER A 139 12.80 -8.95 -14.21
CA SER A 139 11.81 -8.56 -13.20
C SER A 139 12.29 -7.45 -12.25
N LYS A 140 13.49 -6.91 -12.48
CA LYS A 140 14.07 -5.79 -11.70
C LYS A 140 13.36 -4.48 -12.02
N LYS A 141 12.18 -4.26 -11.43
CA LYS A 141 11.60 -2.91 -11.29
C LYS A 141 12.68 -1.98 -10.70
N PRO A 142 12.98 -0.80 -11.29
CA PRO A 142 13.96 0.12 -10.73
C PRO A 142 13.51 0.64 -9.37
N GLU A 143 14.03 0.06 -8.28
CA GLU A 143 13.78 0.53 -6.92
C GLU A 143 14.45 1.89 -6.72
N MET A 144 13.68 2.97 -6.83
CA MET A 144 14.16 4.29 -6.41
C MET A 144 14.51 4.26 -4.92
N LYS A 145 15.74 4.62 -4.57
CA LYS A 145 16.21 4.70 -3.18
C LYS A 145 16.64 6.14 -2.91
N LEU A 146 15.88 6.82 -2.05
CA LEU A 146 16.19 8.15 -1.55
C LEU A 146 16.92 8.01 -0.21
N ASN A 147 18.07 8.66 -0.09
CA ASN A 147 18.91 8.55 1.11
C ASN A 147 18.65 9.74 2.04
N ILE A 148 17.57 9.64 2.82
CA ILE A 148 17.08 10.72 3.69
C ILE A 148 18.19 11.16 4.67
N PRO A 149 18.58 12.45 4.69
CA PRO A 149 19.54 12.99 5.66
C PRO A 149 19.09 12.81 7.11
N GLU A 150 20.02 12.52 8.03
CA GLU A 150 19.70 12.22 9.43
C GLU A 150 18.94 13.36 10.13
N ILE A 151 19.29 14.62 9.81
CA ILE A 151 18.62 15.82 10.32
C ILE A 151 17.11 15.81 9.97
N LEU A 152 16.74 15.34 8.78
CA LEU A 152 15.35 15.21 8.36
C LEU A 152 14.65 14.01 9.00
N LYS A 153 15.38 12.93 9.32
CA LYS A 153 14.83 11.80 10.09
C LYS A 153 14.46 12.22 11.51
N VAL A 154 15.31 13.02 12.17
CA VAL A 154 14.97 13.60 13.49
C VAL A 154 13.68 14.41 13.40
N LYS A 155 13.56 15.31 12.40
CA LYS A 155 12.33 16.07 12.18
C LYS A 155 11.08 15.23 11.92
N LEU A 156 11.20 14.09 11.23
CA LEU A 156 10.11 13.14 11.04
C LEU A 156 9.72 12.40 12.33
N VAL A 157 10.67 12.15 13.24
CA VAL A 157 10.38 11.60 14.57
C VAL A 157 9.70 12.65 15.44
N ASP A 158 10.24 13.88 15.49
CA ASP A 158 9.66 15.00 16.24
C ASP A 158 8.18 15.24 15.85
N ASP A 159 7.90 15.34 14.54
CA ASP A 159 6.56 15.52 13.97
C ASP A 159 5.62 14.34 14.28
N TRP A 160 6.11 13.10 14.14
CA TRP A 160 5.33 11.91 14.50
C TRP A 160 4.97 11.89 15.99
N GLU A 161 5.88 12.28 16.88
CA GLU A 161 5.62 12.34 18.32
C GLU A 161 4.65 13.47 18.68
N ALA A 162 4.81 14.66 18.13
CA ALA A 162 3.90 15.79 18.33
C ALA A 162 2.46 15.44 17.94
N VAL A 163 2.26 14.87 16.75
CA VAL A 163 0.91 14.53 16.25
C VAL A 163 0.35 13.25 16.89
N THR A 164 1.17 12.20 17.08
CA THR A 164 0.68 10.87 17.47
C THR A 164 0.71 10.60 18.97
N LYS A 165 1.69 11.15 19.71
CA LYS A 165 1.75 11.01 21.17
C LYS A 165 1.14 12.21 21.88
N ASN A 166 1.53 13.43 21.49
CA ASN A 166 1.15 14.64 22.23
C ASN A 166 -0.25 15.15 21.87
N ASN A 167 -0.85 14.68 20.75
CA ASN A 167 -2.15 15.14 20.24
C ASN A 167 -2.13 16.65 19.88
N GLN A 168 -1.03 17.10 19.28
CA GLN A 168 -0.81 18.46 18.81
C GLN A 168 -0.95 18.53 17.28
N LEU A 169 -1.16 19.73 16.72
CA LEU A 169 -1.24 19.94 15.27
C LEU A 169 -0.36 21.10 14.81
N LEU A 170 0.06 21.03 13.54
CA LEU A 170 0.62 22.18 12.85
C LEU A 170 -0.46 23.22 12.56
N ILE A 171 -0.08 24.50 12.67
CA ILE A 171 -0.95 25.65 12.41
C ILE A 171 -1.14 25.78 10.90
N LEU A 172 -2.39 25.72 10.41
CA LEU A 172 -2.74 25.82 9.00
C LEU A 172 -3.63 27.06 8.76
N PRO A 173 -3.43 27.85 7.68
CA PRO A 173 -2.46 27.63 6.59
C PRO A 173 -1.01 27.94 7.00
N ARG A 174 -0.06 27.18 6.44
CA ARG A 174 1.37 27.36 6.66
C ARG A 174 1.92 28.52 5.83
N SER A 175 2.98 29.13 6.37
CA SER A 175 3.94 29.94 5.62
C SER A 175 5.36 29.58 6.10
N PRO A 176 6.31 29.33 5.18
CA PRO A 176 6.06 29.11 3.76
C PRO A 176 5.20 27.86 3.51
N ASN A 177 4.39 27.86 2.45
CA ASN A 177 3.61 26.68 2.04
C ASN A 177 4.40 25.79 1.06
N VAL A 178 3.88 24.60 0.73
CA VAL A 178 4.57 23.64 -0.16
C VAL A 178 4.88 24.24 -1.53
N ALA A 179 3.93 24.95 -2.17
CA ALA A 179 4.17 25.57 -3.47
C ALA A 179 5.27 26.65 -3.40
N GLU A 180 5.28 27.48 -2.35
CA GLU A 180 6.35 28.45 -2.09
C GLU A 180 7.72 27.79 -1.88
N VAL A 181 7.79 26.69 -1.11
CA VAL A 181 9.04 25.95 -0.88
C VAL A 181 9.56 25.32 -2.18
N LEU A 182 8.68 24.71 -2.98
CA LEU A 182 9.05 24.11 -4.27
C LEU A 182 9.50 25.16 -5.30
N GLN A 183 8.85 26.33 -5.36
CA GLN A 183 9.28 27.42 -6.23
C GLN A 183 10.62 28.02 -5.77
N GLN A 184 10.82 28.23 -4.46
CA GLN A 184 12.12 28.66 -3.91
C GLN A 184 13.24 27.64 -4.22
N PHE A 185 12.93 26.34 -4.18
CA PHE A 185 13.85 25.29 -4.63
C PHE A 185 14.15 25.39 -6.13
N ALA A 186 13.15 25.63 -6.98
CA ALA A 186 13.38 25.79 -8.41
C ALA A 186 14.32 26.97 -8.72
N ASP A 187 14.12 28.09 -8.03
CA ASP A 187 14.92 29.29 -8.22
C ASP A 187 16.32 29.17 -7.55
N HIS A 188 16.46 28.36 -6.50
CA HIS A 188 17.77 27.89 -6.02
C HIS A 188 18.48 27.08 -7.11
N VAL A 189 17.86 26.04 -7.67
CA VAL A 189 18.49 25.14 -8.66
C VAL A 189 18.89 25.91 -9.93
N ARG A 190 18.04 26.83 -10.42
CA ARG A 190 18.36 27.74 -11.54
C ARG A 190 19.56 28.64 -11.28
N ARG A 191 19.79 29.05 -10.03
CA ARG A 191 20.90 29.93 -9.62
C ARG A 191 22.19 29.15 -9.37
N THR A 192 22.10 28.04 -8.65
CA THR A 192 23.26 27.23 -8.21
C THR A 192 23.77 26.30 -9.32
N LYS A 193 22.88 25.86 -10.23
CA LYS A 193 23.17 24.93 -11.35
C LYS A 193 24.08 23.75 -10.96
N PRO A 194 23.67 22.93 -9.97
CA PRO A 194 24.46 21.83 -9.45
C PRO A 194 24.82 20.83 -10.55
N ALA A 195 26.11 20.58 -10.76
CA ALA A 195 26.64 19.84 -11.91
C ALA A 195 26.25 18.34 -11.97
N HIS A 196 25.54 17.82 -10.96
CA HIS A 196 25.01 16.46 -10.95
C HIS A 196 23.57 16.35 -11.48
N LEU A 197 22.84 17.47 -11.59
CA LEU A 197 21.48 17.47 -12.16
C LEU A 197 21.52 17.59 -13.68
N LYS A 198 20.77 16.71 -14.35
CA LYS A 198 20.57 16.77 -15.81
C LYS A 198 19.58 17.88 -16.16
N GLU A 199 20.00 18.78 -17.05
CA GLU A 199 19.18 19.83 -17.68
C GLU A 199 18.35 20.71 -16.70
N PRO A 200 18.99 21.33 -15.68
CA PRO A 200 18.32 22.05 -14.59
C PRO A 200 17.37 23.16 -15.05
N ASP A 201 17.68 23.88 -16.13
CA ASP A 201 16.80 24.97 -16.61
C ASP A 201 15.45 24.49 -17.16
N HIS A 202 15.38 23.26 -17.68
CA HIS A 202 14.19 22.71 -18.34
C HIS A 202 13.43 21.70 -17.47
N VAL A 203 14.15 20.82 -16.77
CA VAL A 203 13.54 19.74 -15.98
C VAL A 203 12.93 20.26 -14.68
N ILE A 204 13.51 21.30 -14.06
CA ILE A 204 13.12 21.73 -12.72
C ILE A 204 11.65 22.12 -12.57
N GLN A 205 11.05 22.76 -13.58
CA GLN A 205 9.65 23.16 -13.51
C GLN A 205 8.73 21.93 -13.60
N THR A 206 8.97 21.05 -14.59
CA THR A 206 8.25 19.78 -14.72
C THR A 206 8.36 18.90 -13.48
N TYR A 207 9.52 18.92 -12.79
CA TYR A 207 9.71 18.25 -11.51
C TYR A 207 8.87 18.90 -10.40
N VAL A 208 8.91 20.23 -10.25
CA VAL A 208 8.12 20.96 -9.24
C VAL A 208 6.62 20.80 -9.46
N ASP A 209 6.13 21.02 -10.67
CA ASP A 209 4.72 20.87 -11.04
C ASP A 209 4.24 19.43 -10.78
N GLY A 210 5.08 18.44 -11.13
CA GLY A 210 4.82 17.03 -10.86
C GLY A 210 4.77 16.69 -9.38
N ILE A 211 5.68 17.23 -8.58
CA ILE A 211 5.71 17.03 -7.11
C ILE A 211 4.54 17.73 -6.42
N GLN A 212 4.15 18.94 -6.85
CA GLN A 212 2.96 19.65 -6.34
C GLN A 212 1.69 18.86 -6.63
N ALA A 213 1.44 18.51 -7.90
CA ALA A 213 0.29 17.70 -8.28
C ALA A 213 0.27 16.32 -7.58
N TYR A 214 1.44 15.74 -7.32
CA TYR A 214 1.55 14.51 -6.53
C TYR A 214 1.18 14.72 -5.06
N PHE A 215 1.70 15.78 -4.43
CA PHE A 215 1.41 16.13 -3.04
C PHE A 215 -0.10 16.34 -2.82
N ASP A 216 -0.74 17.13 -3.67
CA ASP A 216 -2.18 17.40 -3.62
C ASP A 216 -3.03 16.13 -3.80
N ARG A 217 -2.56 15.18 -4.63
CA ARG A 217 -3.20 13.87 -4.81
C ARG A 217 -3.02 12.95 -3.60
N ALA A 218 -1.85 12.99 -2.95
CA ALA A 218 -1.43 12.02 -1.93
C ALA A 218 -1.72 12.44 -0.48
N LEU A 219 -1.85 13.74 -0.19
CA LEU A 219 -2.07 14.25 1.17
C LEU A 219 -3.29 13.59 1.83
N GLY A 220 -4.44 13.60 1.13
CA GLY A 220 -5.70 13.07 1.65
C GLY A 220 -5.74 11.55 1.84
N SER A 221 -4.89 10.80 1.16
CA SER A 221 -4.79 9.34 1.30
C SER A 221 -3.70 8.95 2.30
N ASN A 222 -2.47 9.36 2.05
CA ASN A 222 -1.26 8.71 2.58
C ASN A 222 -0.51 9.53 3.65
N LEU A 223 -0.52 10.86 3.57
CA LEU A 223 0.43 11.70 4.33
C LEU A 223 -0.06 12.14 5.72
N LEU A 224 -1.37 12.06 5.96
CA LEU A 224 -2.01 12.54 7.19
C LEU A 224 -2.23 11.41 8.21
N TYR A 225 -1.70 11.58 9.42
CA TYR A 225 -1.97 10.73 10.58
C TYR A 225 -3.45 10.80 10.98
N ARG A 226 -3.95 9.82 11.74
CA ARG A 226 -5.38 9.77 12.16
C ARG A 226 -5.84 11.07 12.83
N PHE A 227 -4.98 11.66 13.66
CA PHE A 227 -5.31 12.88 14.41
C PHE A 227 -5.53 14.11 13.52
N GLU A 228 -4.81 14.24 12.40
CA GLU A 228 -4.94 15.35 11.45
C GLU A 228 -6.20 15.25 10.55
N ARG A 229 -6.85 14.07 10.50
CA ARG A 229 -7.98 13.82 9.57
C ARG A 229 -9.17 14.74 9.82
N VAL A 230 -9.40 15.18 11.05
CA VAL A 230 -10.50 16.09 11.41
C VAL A 230 -10.20 17.52 10.95
N GLN A 231 -8.97 18.02 11.16
CA GLN A 231 -8.48 19.29 10.63
C GLN A 231 -8.55 19.32 9.10
N TYR A 232 -8.09 18.27 8.42
CA TYR A 232 -8.19 18.13 6.96
C TYR A 232 -9.64 18.11 6.46
N ALA A 233 -10.55 17.43 7.14
CA ALA A 233 -11.98 17.47 6.80
C ALA A 233 -12.58 18.88 6.95
N GLY A 234 -12.16 19.64 7.97
CA GLY A 234 -12.50 21.05 8.14
C GLY A 234 -11.98 21.92 6.99
N ILE A 235 -10.70 21.78 6.65
CA ILE A 235 -10.02 22.51 5.56
C ILE A 235 -10.67 22.21 4.21
N ARG A 236 -10.94 20.95 3.89
CA ARG A 236 -11.70 20.59 2.67
C ARG A 236 -13.09 21.23 2.68
N ARG A 237 -13.81 21.24 3.80
CA ARG A 237 -15.12 21.90 3.91
C ARG A 237 -15.03 23.43 3.84
N GLN A 238 -13.86 24.03 4.06
CA GLN A 238 -13.66 25.48 3.94
C GLN A 238 -13.24 25.91 2.52
N TYR A 239 -12.39 25.12 1.85
CA TYR A 239 -11.71 25.54 0.61
C TYR A 239 -12.01 24.67 -0.63
N TRP A 240 -12.71 23.54 -0.49
CA TRP A 240 -13.01 22.62 -1.60
C TRP A 240 -14.50 22.20 -1.66
N THR A 241 -15.01 21.50 -0.65
CA THR A 241 -16.37 20.93 -0.63
C THR A 241 -17.35 21.77 0.20
N GLY A 242 -17.17 23.08 0.23
CA GLY A 242 -17.86 24.00 1.14
C GLY A 242 -18.98 24.81 0.49
N PRO A 243 -20.04 25.20 1.24
CA PRO A 243 -21.08 26.12 0.74
C PRO A 243 -20.59 27.56 0.54
N LYS A 244 -19.30 27.84 0.80
CA LYS A 244 -18.62 29.13 0.53
C LYS A 244 -17.58 29.03 -0.59
N VAL A 245 -17.42 27.86 -1.22
CA VAL A 245 -16.40 27.63 -2.25
C VAL A 245 -16.94 28.07 -3.60
N ILE A 246 -16.13 28.87 -4.31
CA ILE A 246 -16.42 29.29 -5.68
C ILE A 246 -15.80 28.24 -6.60
N VAL A 247 -16.63 27.61 -7.44
CA VAL A 247 -16.19 26.60 -8.42
C VAL A 247 -15.17 27.24 -9.36
N GLY A 248 -13.95 26.68 -9.42
CA GLY A 248 -12.82 27.25 -10.17
C GLY A 248 -11.88 28.15 -9.34
N GLN A 249 -12.13 28.34 -8.03
CA GLN A 249 -11.20 28.94 -7.08
C GLN A 249 -10.98 28.04 -5.85
N GLU A 250 -11.06 26.72 -6.05
CA GLU A 250 -10.69 25.72 -5.04
C GLU A 250 -9.19 25.87 -4.72
N LYS A 251 -8.83 26.04 -3.44
CA LYS A 251 -7.40 26.09 -3.08
C LYS A 251 -6.84 24.68 -3.05
N GLU A 252 -5.75 24.48 -3.80
CA GLU A 252 -4.88 23.33 -3.66
C GLU A 252 -4.34 23.22 -2.23
N MET A 253 -4.13 22.00 -1.75
CA MET A 253 -3.62 21.72 -0.41
C MET A 253 -2.14 22.09 -0.30
N SER A 254 -1.38 22.06 -1.40
CA SER A 254 -0.02 22.61 -1.51
C SER A 254 0.10 24.09 -1.14
N LEU A 255 -0.99 24.86 -1.25
CA LEU A 255 -1.09 26.27 -0.83
C LEU A 255 -1.54 26.46 0.63
N ILE A 256 -1.75 25.36 1.38
CA ILE A 256 -2.29 25.36 2.75
C ILE A 256 -1.34 24.64 3.71
N TYR A 257 -0.73 23.54 3.27
CA TYR A 257 0.19 22.71 4.05
C TYR A 257 1.66 23.15 3.85
N GLY A 258 2.57 22.65 4.69
CA GLY A 258 3.96 23.11 4.79
C GLY A 258 5.01 22.03 4.49
N ALA A 259 6.27 22.41 4.68
CA ALA A 259 7.44 21.55 4.43
C ALA A 259 7.41 20.24 5.25
N GLU A 260 6.74 20.24 6.41
CA GLU A 260 6.56 19.08 7.28
C GLU A 260 5.85 17.93 6.53
N HIS A 261 4.72 18.22 5.88
CA HIS A 261 3.95 17.24 5.11
C HIS A 261 4.62 16.88 3.78
N LEU A 262 5.33 17.82 3.14
CA LEU A 262 6.17 17.56 1.96
C LEU A 262 7.27 16.54 2.29
N LEU A 263 7.89 16.65 3.47
CA LEU A 263 8.91 15.71 3.90
C LEU A 263 8.34 14.29 4.06
N ARG A 264 7.15 14.14 4.66
CA ARG A 264 6.45 12.84 4.71
C ARG A 264 6.22 12.25 3.32
N MET A 265 5.85 13.08 2.34
CA MET A 265 5.65 12.66 0.94
C MET A 265 6.94 12.12 0.32
N LEU A 266 8.08 12.80 0.53
CA LEU A 266 9.38 12.37 0.01
C LEU A 266 9.78 10.98 0.55
N VAL A 267 9.48 10.68 1.83
CA VAL A 267 9.72 9.33 2.39
C VAL A 267 8.87 8.25 1.73
N SER A 268 7.60 8.55 1.41
CA SER A 268 6.72 7.61 0.71
C SER A 268 7.01 7.48 -0.79
N LEU A 269 7.66 8.47 -1.41
CA LEU A 269 7.80 8.58 -2.87
C LEU A 269 8.38 7.33 -3.57
N PRO A 270 9.41 6.63 -3.02
CA PRO A 270 9.85 5.33 -3.52
C PRO A 270 8.76 4.27 -3.69
N GLN A 271 7.91 4.10 -2.67
CA GLN A 271 6.84 3.09 -2.66
C GLN A 271 5.75 3.44 -3.68
N MET A 272 5.52 4.75 -3.86
CA MET A 272 4.51 5.26 -4.76
C MET A 272 4.96 5.16 -6.23
N ILE A 273 6.21 5.50 -6.54
CA ILE A 273 6.79 5.32 -7.89
C ILE A 273 6.90 3.84 -8.27
N ALA A 274 7.17 2.93 -7.33
CA ALA A 274 7.19 1.49 -7.60
C ALA A 274 5.83 0.92 -8.10
N SER A 275 4.74 1.66 -7.95
CA SER A 275 3.42 1.34 -8.53
C SER A 275 3.22 1.83 -9.97
N THR A 276 4.04 2.79 -10.42
CA THR A 276 3.94 3.44 -11.74
C THR A 276 4.89 2.79 -12.76
N SER A 277 4.48 2.73 -14.02
CA SER A 277 5.35 2.36 -15.14
C SER A 277 6.11 3.57 -15.67
N LEU A 278 7.21 3.94 -15.00
CA LEU A 278 8.19 4.89 -15.51
C LEU A 278 9.42 4.15 -16.05
N ASP A 279 10.13 4.78 -16.99
CA ASP A 279 11.41 4.29 -17.49
C ASP A 279 12.56 4.52 -16.48
N PRO A 280 13.69 3.78 -16.57
CA PRO A 280 14.78 3.90 -15.61
C PRO A 280 15.43 5.28 -15.56
N ASP A 281 15.48 6.02 -16.68
CA ASP A 281 16.14 7.33 -16.74
C ASP A 281 15.29 8.40 -16.06
N SER A 282 13.97 8.40 -16.27
CA SER A 282 13.02 9.23 -15.52
C SER A 282 13.05 8.90 -14.02
N ILE A 283 13.19 7.63 -13.63
CA ILE A 283 13.30 7.25 -12.21
C ILE A 283 14.61 7.76 -11.60
N ASN A 284 15.73 7.67 -12.31
CA ASN A 284 17.01 8.27 -11.87
C ASN A 284 16.92 9.80 -11.78
N LEU A 285 16.28 10.46 -12.75
CA LEU A 285 16.06 11.90 -12.77
C LEU A 285 15.25 12.36 -11.55
N ILE A 286 14.10 11.73 -11.29
CA ILE A 286 13.27 12.02 -10.11
C ILE A 286 14.03 11.75 -8.81
N ARG A 287 14.84 10.68 -8.75
CA ARG A 287 15.69 10.36 -7.58
C ARG A 287 16.64 11.51 -7.27
N ASP A 288 17.35 12.01 -8.28
CA ASP A 288 18.45 12.96 -8.07
C ASP A 288 17.93 14.37 -7.76
N TYR A 289 16.88 14.82 -8.43
CA TYR A 289 16.17 16.06 -8.04
C TYR A 289 15.55 15.96 -6.63
N SER A 290 15.06 14.77 -6.22
CA SER A 290 14.53 14.57 -4.86
C SER A 290 15.62 14.52 -3.79
N ASN A 291 16.82 14.05 -4.12
CA ASN A 291 17.98 14.13 -3.23
C ASN A 291 18.43 15.59 -3.05
N GLU A 292 18.48 16.39 -4.12
CA GLU A 292 18.81 17.81 -4.03
C GLU A 292 17.74 18.61 -3.29
N LEU A 293 16.45 18.30 -3.49
CA LEU A 293 15.36 18.88 -2.70
C LEU A 293 15.53 18.58 -1.20
N MET A 294 15.90 17.35 -0.83
CA MET A 294 16.23 17.03 0.57
C MET A 294 17.47 17.77 1.08
N ALA A 295 18.49 18.01 0.24
CA ALA A 295 19.67 18.80 0.62
C ALA A 295 19.30 20.26 0.88
N TYR A 296 18.52 20.88 -0.01
CA TYR A 296 17.96 22.22 0.16
C TYR A 296 17.07 22.32 1.40
N MET A 297 16.26 21.31 1.69
CA MET A 297 15.45 21.23 2.92
C MET A 297 16.29 21.07 4.20
N VAL A 298 17.54 20.62 4.12
CA VAL A 298 18.50 20.62 5.25
C VAL A 298 19.17 21.98 5.41
N GLU A 299 19.54 22.65 4.31
CA GLU A 299 20.11 24.01 4.35
C GLU A 299 19.12 25.02 4.95
N GLU A 300 17.87 25.01 4.47
CA GLU A 300 16.83 25.98 4.84
C GLU A 300 15.93 25.52 5.99
N LYS A 301 16.36 24.46 6.72
CA LYS A 301 15.56 23.76 7.74
C LYS A 301 14.92 24.68 8.79
N ASP A 302 15.63 25.73 9.19
CA ASP A 302 15.19 26.66 10.26
C ASP A 302 14.22 27.74 9.75
N ARG A 303 14.07 27.88 8.42
CA ARG A 303 13.05 28.73 7.78
C ARG A 303 11.79 27.94 7.42
N ILE A 304 11.93 26.72 6.91
CA ILE A 304 10.82 25.98 6.31
C ILE A 304 10.04 25.12 7.31
N PHE A 305 10.69 24.55 8.33
CA PHE A 305 10.03 23.74 9.35
C PHE A 305 9.71 24.57 10.59
N GLN A 306 8.47 24.48 11.09
CA GLN A 306 8.13 25.07 12.39
C GLN A 306 8.56 24.20 13.58
N VAL A 307 8.77 24.86 14.72
CA VAL A 307 9.04 24.23 16.02
C VAL A 307 7.76 24.13 16.88
N THR A 308 6.75 24.92 16.56
CA THR A 308 5.51 25.07 17.35
C THR A 308 4.38 24.23 16.77
N TYR A 309 3.81 23.36 17.60
CA TYR A 309 2.56 22.65 17.36
C TYR A 309 1.55 23.12 18.42
N GLU A 310 0.26 23.22 18.06
CA GLU A 310 -0.80 23.66 18.99
C GLU A 310 -1.53 22.47 19.62
N ASP A 311 -1.68 22.50 20.94
CA ASP A 311 -2.52 21.58 21.71
C ASP A 311 -3.99 21.72 21.30
N GLN A 312 -4.63 20.62 20.91
CA GLN A 312 -6.01 20.68 20.43
C GLN A 312 -7.03 20.51 21.58
N PRO A 313 -8.14 21.27 21.56
CA PRO A 313 -9.14 21.23 22.62
C PRO A 313 -9.82 19.85 22.71
N ALA A 314 -10.27 19.48 23.91
CA ALA A 314 -10.85 18.16 24.19
C ALA A 314 -11.99 17.75 23.23
N GLN A 315 -12.75 18.72 22.71
CA GLN A 315 -13.76 18.49 21.67
C GLN A 315 -13.16 17.89 20.38
N TYR A 316 -12.05 18.45 19.89
CA TYR A 316 -11.32 17.93 18.74
C TYR A 316 -10.76 16.54 19.03
N GLN A 317 -10.17 16.36 20.22
CA GLN A 317 -9.61 15.07 20.64
C GLN A 317 -10.68 13.97 20.64
N ASN A 318 -11.87 14.23 21.17
CA ASN A 318 -12.98 13.27 21.18
C ASN A 318 -13.44 12.88 19.76
N VAL A 319 -13.53 13.85 18.83
CA VAL A 319 -13.90 13.58 17.42
C VAL A 319 -12.80 12.79 16.71
N SER A 320 -11.52 13.04 16.99
CA SER A 320 -10.39 12.35 16.35
C SER A 320 -10.19 10.89 16.82
N ARG A 321 -10.67 10.56 18.03
CA ARG A 321 -10.62 9.23 18.66
C ARG A 321 -11.80 8.33 18.27
N SER A 322 -12.88 8.94 17.76
CA SER A 322 -14.03 8.25 17.16
C SER A 322 -13.64 7.55 15.86
#